data_AF-A0A015KY54-F1
#
_entry.id   AF-A0A015KY54-F1
#
_cell.length_a   1.000
_cell.length_b   1.000
_cell.length_c   1.000
_cell.angle_alpha   90.00
_cell.angle_beta   90.00
_cell.angle_gamma   90.00
#
_symmetry.space_group_name_H-M   'P 1'
#
loop_
_entity.id
_entity.type
_entity.pdbx_description
1 polymer ?
#
loop_
_entity_poly.entity_id
_entity_poly.type
_entity_poly.pdbx_seq_one_letter_code
_entity_poly.pdbx_strand_id
1 'polypeptide(L)'
;MITTENAKSRWTSKIAKYNQDYVTSTKDNYKCNITTHGIFSEEWFDTLKTKVNYRLRADYKKYKSAETKSIKDRIDKRVEITRDYQTKWLSSILDRNTLTNIVIDKVLVNEETGISTKRLATEPREVKKAVDNDFANMFRKRNTLLDTMTPIW
;
A
#
# COMPACT_ATOMS: atom_id res chain seq x y z
N MET A 1 -51.96 2.30 40.49
CA MET A 1 -51.54 1.01 39.87
C MET A 1 -51.41 1.06 38.33
N ILE A 2 -51.88 2.10 37.63
CA ILE A 2 -51.86 2.18 36.14
C ILE A 2 -50.47 2.51 35.55
N THR A 3 -49.57 3.10 36.36
CA THR A 3 -48.26 3.62 35.91
C THR A 3 -47.22 2.54 35.65
N THR A 4 -47.23 1.44 36.42
CA THR A 4 -46.24 0.36 36.30
C THR A 4 -46.49 -0.54 35.10
N GLU A 5 -47.75 -0.82 34.78
CA GLU A 5 -48.13 -1.68 33.64
C GLU A 5 -47.84 -1.01 32.29
N ASN A 6 -48.11 0.30 32.19
CA ASN A 6 -47.74 1.11 31.02
C ASN A 6 -46.21 1.15 30.85
N ALA A 7 -45.45 1.30 31.94
CA ALA A 7 -43.99 1.28 31.88
C ALA A 7 -43.45 -0.09 31.38
N LYS A 8 -43.97 -1.21 31.88
CA LYS A 8 -43.58 -2.55 31.44
C LYS A 8 -43.80 -2.76 29.94
N SER A 9 -44.95 -2.33 29.43
CA SER A 9 -45.27 -2.42 28.00
C SER A 9 -44.30 -1.61 27.13
N ARG A 10 -44.04 -0.35 27.51
CA ARG A 10 -43.09 0.52 26.78
C ARG A 10 -41.67 -0.07 26.74
N TRP A 11 -41.19 -0.59 27.87
CA TRP A 11 -39.87 -1.20 27.94
C TRP A 11 -39.79 -2.50 27.16
N THR A 12 -40.84 -3.33 27.21
CA THR A 12 -40.94 -4.56 26.40
C THR A 12 -40.80 -4.27 24.91
N SER A 13 -41.54 -3.27 24.40
CA SER A 13 -41.44 -2.85 23.00
C SER A 13 -40.05 -2.31 22.64
N LYS A 14 -39.43 -1.53 23.54
CA LYS A 14 -38.09 -0.99 23.32
C LYS A 14 -37.03 -2.10 23.27
N ILE A 15 -37.12 -3.07 24.18
CA ILE A 15 -36.23 -4.24 24.24
C ILE A 15 -36.42 -5.11 22.99
N ALA A 16 -37.66 -5.36 22.58
CA ALA A 16 -37.95 -6.14 21.39
C ALA A 16 -37.29 -5.53 20.14
N LYS A 17 -37.43 -4.21 19.96
CA LYS A 17 -36.75 -3.49 18.87
C LYS A 17 -35.22 -3.61 18.99
N TYR A 18 -34.68 -3.42 20.19
CA TYR A 18 -33.24 -3.50 20.43
C TYR A 18 -32.66 -4.92 20.26
N ASN A 19 -33.48 -5.97 20.42
CA ASN A 19 -33.06 -7.35 20.18
C ASN A 19 -32.94 -7.65 18.67
N GLN A 20 -33.74 -6.99 17.81
CA GLN A 20 -33.70 -7.19 16.35
C GLN A 20 -32.33 -6.95 15.74
N ASP A 21 -31.57 -5.98 16.26
CA ASP A 21 -30.22 -5.64 15.79
C ASP A 21 -29.23 -6.82 15.90
N TYR A 22 -29.55 -7.84 16.71
CA TYR A 22 -28.70 -9.00 16.97
C TYR A 22 -29.32 -10.34 16.52
N VAL A 23 -30.51 -10.33 15.89
CA VAL A 23 -31.22 -11.55 15.45
C VAL A 23 -30.43 -12.33 14.40
N THR A 24 -29.64 -11.65 13.57
CA THR A 24 -28.81 -12.27 12.52
C THR A 24 -27.51 -12.91 13.04
N SER A 25 -27.16 -12.73 14.33
CA SER A 25 -25.95 -13.30 14.93
C SER A 25 -26.19 -14.76 15.34
N THR A 26 -26.17 -15.67 14.36
CA THR A 26 -26.58 -17.09 14.52
C THR A 26 -25.80 -17.91 15.54
N LYS A 27 -24.60 -17.48 15.99
CA LYS A 27 -23.82 -18.20 17.02
C LYS A 27 -23.98 -17.68 18.45
N ASP A 28 -24.40 -16.43 18.64
CA ASP A 28 -24.41 -15.78 19.97
C ASP A 28 -25.74 -15.07 20.29
N ASN A 29 -26.80 -15.30 19.50
CA ASN A 29 -28.11 -14.66 19.70
C ASN A 29 -28.62 -14.79 21.15
N TYR A 30 -28.52 -15.97 21.75
CA TYR A 30 -28.91 -16.19 23.15
C TYR A 30 -28.08 -15.39 24.17
N LYS A 31 -26.84 -14.99 23.84
CA LYS A 31 -25.98 -14.16 24.70
C LYS A 31 -26.29 -12.68 24.60
N CYS A 32 -26.84 -12.22 23.48
CA CYS A 32 -27.24 -10.83 23.30
C CYS A 32 -28.68 -10.59 23.72
N ASN A 33 -29.59 -11.54 23.50
CA ASN A 33 -31.03 -11.34 23.66
C ASN A 33 -31.41 -11.00 25.11
N ILE A 34 -32.13 -9.90 25.30
CA ILE A 34 -32.62 -9.46 26.60
C ILE A 34 -34.04 -10.00 26.76
N THR A 35 -34.27 -10.83 27.78
CA THR A 35 -35.59 -11.33 28.15
C THR A 35 -36.44 -10.22 28.76
N THR A 36 -37.76 -10.30 28.62
CA THR A 36 -38.72 -9.40 29.28
C THR A 36 -39.47 -10.10 30.42
N HIS A 37 -39.18 -11.38 30.67
CA HIS A 37 -39.71 -12.11 31.81
C HIS A 37 -39.16 -11.52 33.13
N GLY A 38 -40.04 -11.30 34.11
CA GLY A 38 -39.64 -10.72 35.39
C GLY A 38 -39.15 -9.26 35.30
N ILE A 39 -39.53 -8.52 34.25
CA ILE A 39 -39.06 -7.15 34.03
C ILE A 39 -39.22 -6.28 35.30
N PHE A 40 -38.15 -5.56 35.63
CA PHE A 40 -37.95 -4.78 36.87
C PHE A 40 -37.71 -5.59 38.16
N SER A 41 -37.51 -6.91 38.09
CA SER A 41 -36.89 -7.65 39.20
C SER A 41 -35.39 -7.39 39.28
N GLU A 42 -34.80 -7.60 40.45
CA GLU A 42 -33.34 -7.48 40.66
C GLU A 42 -32.56 -8.44 39.76
N GLU A 43 -32.99 -9.71 39.70
CA GLU A 43 -32.41 -10.73 38.82
C GLU A 43 -32.47 -10.34 37.34
N TRP A 44 -33.55 -9.66 36.93
CA TRP A 44 -33.68 -9.15 35.57
C TRP A 44 -32.65 -8.05 35.28
N PHE A 45 -32.38 -7.15 36.23
CA PHE A 45 -31.35 -6.12 36.07
C PHE A 45 -29.93 -6.70 35.98
N ASP A 46 -29.62 -7.73 36.77
CA ASP A 46 -28.33 -8.43 36.69
C ASP A 46 -28.14 -9.13 35.33
N THR A 47 -29.21 -9.76 34.85
CA THR A 47 -29.25 -10.35 33.52
C THR A 47 -29.06 -9.28 32.45
N LEU A 48 -29.79 -8.16 32.54
CA LEU A 48 -29.68 -7.04 31.61
C LEU A 48 -28.25 -6.51 31.54
N LYS A 49 -27.60 -6.26 32.69
CA LYS A 49 -26.23 -5.75 32.76
C LYS A 49 -25.26 -6.69 32.06
N THR A 50 -25.41 -7.99 32.27
CA THR A 50 -24.59 -9.02 31.62
C THR A 50 -24.77 -9.02 30.10
N LYS A 51 -26.02 -8.98 29.62
CA LYS A 51 -26.34 -8.94 28.18
C LYS A 51 -25.82 -7.66 27.52
N VAL A 52 -25.98 -6.51 28.16
CA VAL A 52 -25.50 -5.21 27.64
C VAL A 52 -23.97 -5.19 27.54
N ASN A 53 -23.26 -5.67 28.57
CA ASN A 53 -21.80 -5.78 28.54
C ASN A 53 -21.30 -6.69 27.41
N TYR A 54 -22.00 -7.80 27.18
CA TYR A 54 -21.67 -8.69 26.07
C TYR A 54 -21.84 -8.00 24.72
N ARG A 55 -22.95 -7.27 24.52
CA ARG A 55 -23.19 -6.49 23.29
C ARG A 55 -22.10 -5.43 23.04
N LEU A 56 -21.74 -4.65 24.06
CA LEU A 56 -20.67 -3.66 23.96
C LEU A 56 -19.34 -4.27 23.48
N ARG A 57 -18.98 -5.45 24.00
CA ARG A 57 -17.77 -6.17 23.56
C ARG A 57 -17.87 -6.64 22.12
N ALA A 58 -19.04 -7.16 21.71
CA ALA A 58 -19.27 -7.62 20.34
C ALA A 58 -19.19 -6.45 19.35
N ASP A 59 -19.83 -5.33 19.65
CA ASP A 59 -19.83 -4.14 18.81
C ASP A 59 -18.44 -3.54 18.69
N TYR A 60 -17.71 -3.46 19.81
CA TYR A 60 -16.32 -3.00 19.79
C TYR A 60 -15.43 -3.89 18.92
N LYS A 61 -15.59 -5.21 19.02
CA LYS A 61 -14.85 -6.17 18.17
C LYS A 61 -15.17 -5.97 16.69
N LYS A 62 -16.45 -5.77 16.36
CA LYS A 62 -16.91 -5.52 14.98
C LYS A 62 -16.35 -4.19 14.45
N TYR A 63 -16.42 -3.13 15.24
CA TYR A 63 -15.84 -1.83 14.93
C TYR A 63 -14.33 -1.95 14.65
N LYS A 64 -13.57 -2.56 15.57
CA LYS A 64 -12.13 -2.75 15.40
C LYS A 64 -11.78 -3.54 14.15
N SER A 65 -12.52 -4.60 13.86
CA SER A 65 -12.33 -5.39 12.64
C SER A 65 -12.59 -4.57 11.37
N ALA A 66 -13.64 -3.76 11.36
CA ALA A 66 -13.96 -2.88 10.23
C ALA A 66 -12.89 -1.79 10.03
N GLU A 67 -12.40 -1.20 11.12
CA GLU A 67 -11.31 -0.21 11.11
C GLU A 67 -10.02 -0.81 10.53
N THR A 68 -9.60 -1.99 11.03
CA THR A 68 -8.42 -2.70 10.50
C THR A 68 -8.57 -3.04 9.02
N LYS A 69 -9.75 -3.50 8.59
CA LYS A 69 -10.03 -3.78 7.19
C LYS A 69 -9.90 -2.51 6.34
N SER A 70 -10.49 -1.39 6.77
CA SER A 70 -10.39 -0.12 6.06
C SER A 70 -8.96 0.39 5.95
N ILE A 71 -8.14 0.23 7.00
CA ILE A 71 -6.71 0.59 6.96
C ILE A 71 -5.97 -0.27 5.95
N LYS A 72 -6.19 -1.60 5.99
CA LYS A 72 -5.59 -2.54 5.05
C LYS A 72 -5.95 -2.21 3.60
N ASP A 73 -7.23 -2.02 3.30
CA ASP A 73 -7.70 -1.68 1.95
C ASP A 73 -7.05 -0.39 1.43
N ARG A 74 -6.84 0.61 2.31
CA ARG A 74 -6.13 1.85 1.97
C ARG A 74 -4.64 1.62 1.67
N ILE A 75 -3.97 0.77 2.45
CA ILE A 75 -2.57 0.40 2.23
C ILE A 75 -2.44 -0.35 0.90
N ASP A 76 -3.28 -1.36 0.68
CA ASP A 76 -3.26 -2.18 -0.54
C ASP A 76 -3.44 -1.30 -1.79
N LYS A 77 -4.38 -0.33 -1.74
CA LYS A 77 -4.57 0.65 -2.81
C LYS A 77 -3.33 1.54 -3.04
N ARG A 78 -2.64 1.95 -1.98
CA ARG A 78 -1.39 2.74 -2.11
C ARG A 78 -0.26 1.89 -2.71
N VAL A 79 -0.17 0.63 -2.32
CA VAL A 79 0.81 -0.33 -2.85
C VAL A 79 0.58 -0.58 -4.34
N GLU A 80 -0.67 -0.77 -4.75
CA GLU A 80 -1.07 -0.93 -6.16
C GLU A 80 -0.65 0.28 -7.00
N ILE A 81 -0.99 1.49 -6.56
CA ILE A 81 -0.56 2.73 -7.21
C ILE A 81 0.97 2.80 -7.34
N THR A 82 1.70 2.44 -6.27
CA THR A 82 3.16 2.48 -6.26
C THR A 82 3.76 1.50 -7.27
N ARG A 83 3.23 0.27 -7.35
CA ARG A 83 3.66 -0.75 -8.31
C ARG A 83 3.42 -0.30 -9.76
N ASP A 84 2.28 0.32 -10.03
CA ASP A 84 1.97 0.84 -11.37
C ASP A 84 2.92 1.96 -11.77
N TYR A 85 3.19 2.91 -10.87
CA TYR A 85 4.14 3.99 -11.11
C TYR A 85 5.57 3.46 -11.28
N GLN A 86 5.99 2.49 -10.47
CA GLN A 86 7.29 1.84 -10.63
C GLN A 86 7.42 1.17 -11.99
N THR A 87 6.40 0.44 -12.45
CA THR A 87 6.40 -0.22 -13.75
C THR A 87 6.48 0.80 -14.89
N LYS A 88 5.69 1.88 -14.82
CA LYS A 88 5.75 2.98 -15.79
C LYS A 88 7.11 3.68 -15.79
N TRP A 89 7.67 3.92 -14.61
CA TRP A 89 8.97 4.55 -14.46
C TRP A 89 10.10 3.66 -15.00
N LEU A 90 10.12 2.37 -14.64
CA LEU A 90 11.07 1.40 -15.16
C LEU A 90 10.96 1.27 -16.69
N SER A 91 9.74 1.19 -17.22
CA SER A 91 9.51 1.17 -18.68
C SER A 91 10.05 2.44 -19.33
N SER A 92 9.78 3.62 -18.74
CA SER A 92 10.28 4.90 -19.27
C SER A 92 11.82 5.01 -19.25
N ILE A 93 12.49 4.36 -18.30
CA ILE A 93 13.96 4.34 -18.23
C ILE A 93 14.54 3.33 -19.22
N LEU A 94 13.94 2.16 -19.36
CA LEU A 94 14.37 1.15 -20.34
C LEU A 94 14.13 1.65 -21.77
N ASP A 95 12.99 2.30 -22.02
CA ASP A 95 12.65 2.90 -23.31
C ASP A 95 13.47 4.17 -23.60
N ARG A 96 14.06 4.85 -22.61
CA ARG A 96 15.03 5.92 -22.90
C ARG A 96 16.24 5.43 -23.69
N ASN A 97 16.60 4.17 -23.56
CA ASN A 97 17.69 3.57 -24.35
C ASN A 97 17.25 3.14 -25.76
N THR A 98 15.96 3.22 -26.10
CA THR A 98 15.47 3.07 -27.49
C THR A 98 15.47 4.39 -28.26
N LEU A 99 15.85 5.51 -27.63
CA LEU A 99 16.39 6.70 -28.31
C LEU A 99 17.77 6.34 -28.90
N THR A 100 17.74 5.46 -29.88
CA THR A 100 18.85 4.91 -30.68
C THR A 100 19.56 5.97 -31.53
N ASN A 101 19.23 7.25 -31.35
CA ASN A 101 19.77 8.36 -32.13
C ASN A 101 20.45 9.38 -31.20
N ILE A 102 21.36 8.95 -30.31
CA ILE A 102 22.36 9.88 -29.79
C ILE A 102 23.29 10.21 -30.97
N VAL A 103 22.95 11.29 -31.68
CA VAL A 103 23.77 11.81 -32.78
C VAL A 103 24.75 12.81 -32.18
N ILE A 104 26.04 12.50 -32.31
CA ILE A 104 27.12 13.42 -31.94
C ILE A 104 27.52 14.14 -33.22
N ASP A 105 27.08 15.39 -33.36
CA ASP A 105 27.37 16.20 -34.55
C ASP A 105 28.76 16.85 -34.50
N LYS A 106 29.30 17.07 -33.28
CA LYS A 106 30.54 17.83 -33.08
C LYS A 106 31.34 17.30 -31.90
N VAL A 107 32.67 17.34 -31.99
CA VAL A 107 33.59 16.95 -30.91
C VAL A 107 34.82 17.85 -30.89
N LEU A 108 35.35 18.15 -29.70
CA LEU A 108 36.59 18.91 -29.55
C LEU A 108 37.79 17.98 -29.67
N VAL A 109 38.63 18.20 -30.67
CA VAL A 109 39.84 17.40 -30.92
C VAL A 109 41.07 18.25 -30.61
N ASN A 110 42.06 17.66 -29.95
CA ASN A 110 43.36 18.30 -29.73
C ASN A 110 44.17 18.27 -31.03
N GLU A 111 44.82 19.37 -31.41
CA GLU A 111 45.75 19.37 -32.53
C GLU A 111 47.08 18.71 -32.13
N GLU A 112 47.69 17.97 -33.06
CA GLU A 112 48.93 17.19 -32.83
C GLU A 112 50.15 18.06 -32.49
N THR A 113 50.09 19.36 -32.77
CA THR A 113 51.21 20.28 -32.65
C THR A 113 51.24 20.99 -31.30
N GLY A 114 51.59 20.28 -30.22
CA GLY A 114 52.23 20.79 -28.96
C GLY A 114 51.64 22.02 -28.22
N ILE A 115 50.58 22.61 -28.75
CA ILE A 115 49.88 23.80 -28.28
C ILE A 115 48.50 23.29 -27.89
N SER A 116 48.00 23.71 -26.73
CA SER A 116 46.71 23.29 -26.18
C SER A 116 45.51 23.88 -26.96
N THR A 117 45.64 24.03 -28.29
CA THR A 117 44.55 24.46 -29.17
C THR A 117 43.63 23.27 -29.42
N LYS A 118 42.36 23.44 -29.00
CA LYS A 118 41.28 22.51 -29.30
C LYS A 118 40.54 23.03 -30.52
N ARG A 119 40.36 22.19 -31.53
CA ARG A 119 39.50 22.50 -32.68
C ARG A 119 38.18 21.75 -32.61
N LEU A 120 37.11 22.38 -33.08
CA LEU A 120 35.78 21.77 -33.15
C LEU A 120 35.64 20.98 -34.45
N ALA A 121 35.72 19.66 -34.38
CA ALA A 121 35.44 18.79 -35.51
C ALA A 121 33.93 18.72 -35.76
N THR A 122 33.53 18.88 -37.03
CA THR A 122 32.13 18.82 -37.49
C THR A 122 31.93 17.80 -38.60
N GLU A 123 33.02 17.31 -39.20
CA GLU A 123 32.99 16.30 -40.25
C GLU A 123 32.63 14.91 -39.68
N PRO A 124 31.59 14.21 -40.17
CA PRO A 124 31.08 12.99 -39.56
C PRO A 124 32.13 11.89 -39.37
N ARG A 125 33.05 11.73 -40.32
CA ARG A 125 34.14 10.73 -40.23
C ARG A 125 35.12 11.05 -39.12
N GLU A 126 35.43 12.33 -38.96
CA GLU A 126 36.36 12.82 -37.96
C GLU A 126 35.76 12.75 -36.57
N VAL A 127 34.51 13.18 -36.44
CA VAL A 127 33.72 13.09 -35.21
C VAL A 127 33.62 11.64 -34.75
N LYS A 128 33.27 10.71 -35.65
CA LYS A 128 33.22 9.29 -35.32
C LYS A 128 34.54 8.76 -34.78
N LYS A 129 35.66 9.05 -35.44
CA LYS A 129 36.99 8.57 -35.05
C LYS A 129 37.42 9.09 -33.68
N ALA A 130 37.20 10.38 -33.41
CA ALA A 130 37.54 10.98 -32.13
C ALA A 130 36.66 10.44 -31.00
N VAL A 131 35.35 10.29 -31.24
CA VAL A 131 34.39 9.71 -30.30
C VAL A 131 34.75 8.25 -29.98
N ASP A 132 35.04 7.42 -30.99
CA ASP A 132 35.44 6.02 -30.79
C ASP A 132 36.70 5.92 -29.90
N ASN A 133 37.68 6.80 -30.11
CA ASN A 133 38.90 6.85 -29.33
C ASN A 133 38.67 7.29 -27.87
N ASP A 134 37.83 8.30 -27.65
CA ASP A 134 37.49 8.77 -26.30
C ASP A 134 36.70 7.70 -25.53
N PHE A 135 35.70 7.07 -26.17
CA PHE A 135 34.93 6.00 -25.54
C PHE A 135 35.77 4.76 -25.23
N ALA A 136 36.70 4.39 -26.12
CA ALA A 136 37.63 3.28 -25.88
C ALA A 136 38.49 3.51 -24.63
N ASN A 137 38.78 4.77 -24.29
CA ASN A 137 39.57 5.15 -23.12
C ASN A 137 38.72 5.41 -21.86
N MET A 138 37.43 5.75 -22.00
CA MET A 138 36.51 5.98 -20.87
C MET A 138 36.18 4.69 -20.11
N PHE A 139 36.07 3.56 -20.81
CA PHE A 139 35.79 2.28 -20.18
C PHE A 139 37.10 1.56 -19.82
N ARG A 140 37.44 1.49 -18.53
CA ARG A 140 38.49 0.57 -18.07
C ARG A 140 38.13 -0.84 -18.54
N LYS A 141 38.99 -1.45 -19.37
CA LYS A 141 38.88 -2.88 -19.71
C LYS A 141 38.86 -3.65 -18.39
N ARG A 142 37.74 -4.32 -18.09
CA ARG A 142 37.69 -5.26 -16.97
C ARG A 142 38.48 -6.49 -17.40
N ASN A 143 39.73 -6.58 -16.96
CA ASN A 143 40.57 -7.76 -17.18
C ASN A 143 40.25 -8.92 -16.22
N THR A 144 39.15 -8.84 -15.46
CA THR A 144 38.67 -9.92 -14.60
C THR A 144 38.06 -11.00 -15.48
N LEU A 145 38.80 -12.08 -15.72
CA LEU A 145 38.26 -13.31 -16.27
C LEU A 145 37.36 -13.95 -15.21
N LEU A 146 36.22 -14.53 -15.62
CA LEU A 146 35.27 -15.19 -14.71
C LEU A 146 35.97 -16.26 -13.84
N ASP A 147 37.00 -16.90 -14.41
CA ASP A 147 37.84 -17.93 -13.78
C ASP A 147 38.74 -17.40 -12.64
N THR A 148 38.83 -16.07 -12.48
CA THR A 148 39.64 -15.41 -11.43
C THR A 148 38.80 -14.77 -10.33
N MET A 149 37.48 -14.98 -10.32
CA MET A 149 36.64 -14.49 -9.23
C MET A 149 36.89 -15.28 -7.94
N THR A 150 37.10 -14.58 -6.83
CA THR A 150 37.18 -15.21 -5.52
C THR A 150 35.82 -15.79 -5.12
N PRO A 151 35.76 -16.87 -4.32
CA PRO A 151 34.51 -17.58 -3.97
C PRO A 151 33.47 -16.78 -3.16
N ILE A 152 33.73 -15.50 -2.91
CA ILE A 152 32.87 -14.62 -2.11
C ILE A 152 31.77 -13.96 -2.97
N TRP A 153 31.80 -14.15 -4.29
CA TRP A 153 30.76 -13.71 -5.23
C TRP A 153 30.03 -14.89 -5.85
#